data_AF-A0A0S9Q0V9-F1
#
_entry.id   AF-A0A0S9Q0V9-F1
#
_cell.length_a   1.000
_cell.length_b   1.000
_cell.length_c   1.000
_cell.angle_alpha   90.00
_cell.angle_beta   90.00
_cell.angle_gamma   90.00
#
_symmetry.space_group_name_H-M   'P 1'
#
loop_
_entity.id
_entity.type
_entity.pdbx_description
1 polymer ?
#
loop_
_entity_poly.entity_id
_entity_poly.type
_entity_poly.pdbx_seq_one_letter_code
_entity_poly.pdbx_strand_id
1 'polypeptide(L)'
;MNSPRAAAVMFRGALAEIVTAKGSVAARDKRSLAAQLKQMAADGALDANLADWADHVRVLGNAGAHPNELEPVTSEEADDLSRLVHALIDYLFIHPARVQRARLGR
;
A
#
# COMPACT_ATOMS: atom_id res chain seq x y z
N MET A 1 -5.58 16.75 6.40
CA MET A 1 -5.79 15.77 7.49
C MET A 1 -5.76 16.47 8.86
N ASN A 2 -6.73 16.28 9.77
CA ASN A 2 -6.70 16.90 11.12
C ASN A 2 -5.92 16.08 12.16
N SER A 3 -5.64 14.80 11.89
CA SER A 3 -4.78 13.93 12.71
C SER A 3 -3.91 13.04 11.80
N PRO A 4 -2.75 13.57 11.33
CA PRO A 4 -1.90 12.87 10.36
C PRO A 4 -1.36 11.53 10.87
N ARG A 5 -0.99 11.45 12.14
CA ARG A 5 -0.52 10.20 12.77
C ARG A 5 -1.58 9.11 12.78
N ALA A 6 -2.80 9.44 13.20
CA ALA A 6 -3.89 8.47 13.21
C ALA A 6 -4.21 7.98 11.80
N ALA A 7 -4.24 8.88 10.82
CA ALA A 7 -4.45 8.52 9.43
C ALA A 7 -3.34 7.60 8.90
N ALA A 8 -2.08 7.91 9.19
CA ALA A 8 -0.96 7.05 8.81
C ALA A 8 -1.05 5.63 9.38
N VAL A 9 -1.42 5.49 10.65
CA VAL A 9 -1.62 4.17 11.27
C VAL A 9 -2.73 3.39 10.55
N MET A 10 -3.86 4.05 10.26
CA MET A 10 -4.99 3.41 9.57
C MET A 10 -4.63 2.99 8.13
N PHE A 11 -3.99 3.87 7.36
CA PHE A 11 -3.61 3.55 5.98
C PHE A 11 -2.49 2.51 5.90
N ARG A 12 -1.53 2.51 6.84
CA ARG A 12 -0.55 1.41 6.95
C ARG A 12 -1.23 0.08 7.24
N GLY A 13 -2.23 0.07 8.13
CA GLY A 13 -3.05 -1.12 8.40
C GLY A 13 -3.79 -1.61 7.17
N ALA A 14 -4.46 -0.72 6.44
CA ALA A 14 -5.11 -1.05 5.17
C ALA A 14 -4.12 -1.63 4.15
N LEU A 15 -2.91 -1.08 4.08
CA LEU A 15 -1.87 -1.59 3.18
C LEU A 15 -1.40 -3.00 3.57
N ALA A 16 -1.25 -3.28 4.86
CA ALA A 16 -0.94 -4.62 5.35
C ALA A 16 -2.02 -5.63 4.91
N GLU A 17 -3.30 -5.25 5.02
CA GLU A 17 -4.41 -6.11 4.57
C GLU A 17 -4.42 -6.31 3.04
N ILE A 18 -4.05 -5.28 2.26
CA ILE A 18 -3.87 -5.41 0.80
C ILE A 18 -2.79 -6.46 0.48
N VAL A 19 -1.64 -6.41 1.16
CA VAL A 19 -0.57 -7.40 0.99
C VAL A 19 -1.05 -8.79 1.40
N THR A 20 -1.77 -8.92 2.52
CA THR A 20 -2.35 -10.20 2.95
C THR A 20 -3.32 -10.76 1.91
N ALA A 21 -4.13 -9.91 1.28
CA ALA A 21 -5.13 -10.34 0.30
C ALA A 21 -4.54 -10.66 -1.08
N LYS A 22 -3.49 -9.95 -1.51
CA LYS A 22 -3.01 -9.96 -2.92
C LYS A 22 -1.56 -10.37 -3.09
N GLY A 23 -0.74 -10.25 -2.04
CA GLY A 23 0.66 -10.63 -2.07
C GLY A 23 0.87 -12.14 -1.96
N SER A 24 1.99 -12.60 -2.52
CA SER A 24 2.48 -13.97 -2.36
C SER A 24 2.94 -14.25 -0.93
N VAL A 25 3.26 -15.51 -0.61
CA VAL A 25 3.91 -15.87 0.67
C VAL A 25 5.22 -15.11 0.84
N ALA A 26 6.05 -15.08 -0.21
CA ALA A 26 7.32 -14.36 -0.20
C ALA A 26 7.15 -12.85 0.04
N ALA A 27 6.06 -12.25 -0.47
CA ALA A 27 5.72 -10.86 -0.20
C ALA A 27 5.35 -10.66 1.26
N ARG A 28 4.48 -11.49 1.83
CA ARG A 28 4.03 -11.38 3.23
C ARG A 28 5.17 -11.54 4.23
N ASP A 29 6.19 -12.33 3.90
CA ASP A 29 7.35 -12.57 4.76
C ASP A 29 8.36 -11.41 4.80
N LYS A 30 8.16 -10.33 4.02
CA LYS A 30 9.05 -9.16 4.08
C LYS A 30 8.81 -8.32 5.34
N ARG A 31 9.89 -7.72 5.84
CA ARG A 31 9.91 -7.01 7.13
C ARG A 31 9.22 -5.64 7.14
N SER A 32 8.94 -5.05 5.98
CA SER A 32 8.25 -3.76 5.88
C SER A 32 7.33 -3.68 4.68
N LEU A 33 6.28 -2.88 4.78
CA LEU A 33 5.27 -2.68 3.74
C LEU A 33 5.92 -2.29 2.39
N ALA A 34 6.93 -1.42 2.40
CA ALA A 34 7.67 -1.06 1.18
C ALA A 34 8.35 -2.30 0.54
N ALA A 35 9.02 -3.13 1.35
CA ALA A 35 9.63 -4.37 0.86
C ALA A 35 8.59 -5.41 0.40
N GLN A 36 7.43 -5.47 1.06
CA GLN A 36 6.31 -6.33 0.67
C GLN A 36 5.78 -5.93 -0.72
N LEU A 37 5.55 -4.63 -0.96
CA LEU A 37 5.08 -4.11 -2.26
C LEU A 37 6.12 -4.31 -3.38
N LYS A 38 7.41 -4.12 -3.08
CA LYS A 38 8.49 -4.47 -4.01
C LYS A 38 8.46 -5.94 -4.42
N GLN A 39 8.23 -6.84 -3.45
CA GLN A 39 8.11 -8.25 -3.76
C GLN A 39 6.86 -8.53 -4.61
N MET A 40 5.73 -7.87 -4.35
CA MET A 40 4.54 -7.98 -5.19
C MET A 40 4.81 -7.56 -6.64
N ALA A 41 5.62 -6.51 -6.86
CA ALA A 41 6.02 -6.12 -8.21
C ALA A 41 6.96 -7.14 -8.86
N ALA A 42 7.94 -7.66 -8.12
CA ALA A 42 8.82 -8.73 -8.60
C ALA A 42 8.05 -10.01 -8.97
N ASP A 43 6.97 -10.29 -8.26
CA ASP A 43 6.07 -11.43 -8.52
C ASP A 43 5.09 -11.16 -9.68
N GLY A 44 5.06 -9.95 -10.25
CA GLY A 44 4.14 -9.52 -11.30
C GLY A 44 2.71 -9.24 -10.82
N ALA A 45 2.47 -9.19 -9.51
CA ALA A 45 1.17 -8.89 -8.92
C ALA A 45 0.88 -7.38 -8.83
N LEU A 46 1.91 -6.53 -8.94
CA LEU A 46 1.82 -5.08 -8.85
C LEU A 46 2.67 -4.41 -9.94
N ASP A 47 2.20 -3.27 -10.47
CA ASP A 47 3.00 -2.46 -11.39
C ASP A 47 4.26 -1.91 -10.70
N ALA A 48 5.39 -1.93 -11.40
CA ALA A 48 6.67 -1.48 -10.85
C ALA A 48 6.64 -0.01 -10.40
N ASN A 49 5.94 0.88 -11.13
CA ASN A 49 5.87 2.29 -10.76
C ASN A 49 5.09 2.51 -9.45
N LEU A 50 4.09 1.65 -9.17
CA LEU A 50 3.35 1.69 -7.90
C LEU A 50 4.21 1.20 -6.73
N ALA A 51 5.08 0.22 -6.96
CA ALA A 51 6.05 -0.22 -5.97
C ALA A 51 7.15 0.84 -5.72
N ASP A 52 7.63 1.50 -6.78
CA ASP A 52 8.62 2.58 -6.66
C ASP A 52 8.04 3.77 -5.89
N TRP A 53 6.77 4.14 -6.13
CA TRP A 53 6.11 5.18 -5.33
C TRP A 53 6.10 4.84 -3.82
N ALA A 54 5.93 3.56 -3.46
CA ALA A 54 5.96 3.15 -2.05
C ALA A 54 7.30 3.37 -1.36
N ASP A 55 8.42 3.36 -2.09
CA ASP A 55 9.74 3.71 -1.53
C ASP A 55 9.84 5.19 -1.15
N HIS A 56 9.12 6.05 -1.88
CA HIS A 56 9.11 7.49 -1.62
C HIS A 56 8.19 7.86 -0.44
N VAL A 57 7.28 6.98 -0.03
CA VAL A 57 6.45 7.19 1.16
C VAL A 57 7.24 6.81 2.41
N ARG A 58 7.94 7.80 3.00
CA ARG A 58 8.79 7.63 4.20
C ARG A 58 8.14 6.81 5.31
N VAL A 59 6.85 7.05 5.54
CA VAL A 59 6.05 6.40 6.58
C VAL A 59 5.98 4.88 6.38
N LEU A 60 6.23 4.34 5.18
CA LEU A 60 6.22 2.89 4.86
C LEU A 60 7.53 2.17 5.20
N GLY A 61 8.62 2.89 5.45
CA GLY A 61 9.93 2.32 5.77
C GLY A 61 9.99 1.57 7.11
N ASN A 62 11.14 0.92 7.37
CA ASN A 62 11.38 0.11 8.56
C ASN A 62 11.28 0.88 9.90
N ALA A 63 11.48 2.21 9.90
CA ALA A 63 11.63 3.03 11.10
C ALA A 63 10.31 3.60 11.68
N GLY A 64 9.14 3.21 11.16
CA GLY A 64 7.84 3.77 11.56
C GLY A 64 6.74 2.74 11.80
N ALA A 65 7.09 1.47 12.04
CA ALA A 65 6.10 0.40 12.15
C ALA A 65 5.36 0.38 13.50
N HIS A 66 5.99 0.88 14.56
CA HIS A 66 5.33 1.03 15.85
C HIS A 66 4.68 2.41 15.96
N PRO A 67 3.38 2.50 16.36
CA PRO A 67 2.67 3.77 16.51
C PRO A 67 3.40 4.79 17.39
N ASN A 68 4.19 4.31 18.36
CA ASN A 68 4.94 5.12 19.32
C ASN A 68 6.33 5.56 18.79
N GLU A 69 6.81 4.95 17.71
CA GLU A 69 8.11 5.24 17.08
C GLU A 69 7.96 6.08 15.81
N LEU A 70 6.72 6.33 15.38
CA LEU A 70 6.45 7.27 14.29
C LEU A 70 6.89 8.68 14.71
N GLU A 71 8.02 9.12 14.16
CA GLU A 71 8.38 10.52 14.00
C GLU A 71 7.13 11.34 13.58
N PRO A 72 7.06 12.64 13.91
CA PRO A 72 5.94 13.47 13.52
C PRO A 72 5.58 13.26 12.04
N VAL A 73 4.36 12.81 11.81
CA VAL A 73 3.83 12.62 10.45
C VAL A 73 3.21 13.93 10.03
N THR A 74 3.63 14.47 8.89
CA THR A 74 3.01 15.68 8.34
C THR A 74 1.68 15.34 7.68
N SER A 75 0.80 16.33 7.52
CA SER A 75 -0.44 16.15 6.76
C SER A 75 -0.17 15.67 5.33
N GLU A 76 0.89 16.18 4.71
CA GLU A 76 1.29 15.84 3.34
C GLU A 76 1.71 14.37 3.22
N GLU A 77 2.52 13.87 4.16
CA GLU A 77 2.93 12.46 4.17
C GLU A 77 1.74 11.52 4.39
N ALA A 78 0.79 11.92 5.24
CA ALA A 78 -0.42 11.16 5.48
C ALA A 78 -1.34 11.16 4.24
N ASP A 79 -1.40 12.28 3.51
CA ASP A 79 -2.13 12.40 2.25
C ASP A 79 -1.45 11.59 1.13
N ASP A 80 -0.12 11.55 1.05
CA ASP A 80 0.62 10.71 0.10
C ASP A 80 0.37 9.23 0.33
N LEU A 81 0.40 8.80 1.59
CA LEU A 81 0.07 7.42 1.95
C LEU A 81 -1.39 7.08 1.60
N SER A 82 -2.34 8.00 1.85
CA SER A 82 -3.74 7.86 1.45
C SER A 82 -3.88 7.69 -0.07
N ARG A 83 -3.19 8.52 -0.85
CA ARG A 83 -3.17 8.44 -2.32
C ARG A 83 -2.63 7.09 -2.81
N LEU A 84 -1.54 6.59 -2.22
CA LEU A 84 -0.98 5.29 -2.56
C LEU A 84 -1.96 4.16 -2.26
N VAL A 85 -2.60 4.16 -1.08
CA VAL A 85 -3.59 3.13 -0.71
C VAL A 85 -4.76 3.11 -1.70
N HIS A 86 -5.30 4.28 -2.07
CA HIS A 86 -6.37 4.35 -3.05
C HIS A 86 -5.94 3.82 -4.43
N ALA A 87 -4.76 4.19 -4.90
CA ALA A 87 -4.23 3.70 -6.18
C ALA A 87 -4.07 2.17 -6.19
N LEU A 88 -3.63 1.58 -5.06
CA LEU A 88 -3.51 0.13 -4.92
C LEU A 88 -4.87 -0.57 -4.89
N ILE A 89 -5.87 0.01 -4.21
CA ILE A 89 -7.25 -0.51 -4.23
C ILE A 89 -7.80 -0.49 -5.65
N ASP A 90 -7.62 0.62 -6.37
CA ASP A 90 -8.05 0.77 -7.74
C ASP A 90 -7.41 -0.29 -8.63
N TYR A 91 -6.08 -0.42 -8.58
CA TYR A 91 -5.31 -1.33 -9.41
C TYR A 91 -5.59 -2.82 -9.11
N LEU A 92 -5.62 -3.21 -7.84
CA LEU A 92 -5.65 -4.63 -7.44
C LEU A 92 -7.07 -5.20 -7.29
N PHE A 93 -8.08 -4.36 -7.11
CA PHE A 93 -9.45 -4.79 -6.84
C PHE A 93 -10.46 -4.22 -7.84
N ILE A 94 -10.50 -2.89 -8.01
CA ILE A 94 -11.56 -2.25 -8.80
C ILE A 94 -11.37 -2.50 -10.30
N HIS A 95 -10.17 -2.27 -10.83
CA HIS A 95 -9.87 -2.48 -12.25
C HIS A 95 -10.10 -3.94 -12.69
N PRO A 96 -9.57 -4.97 -12.00
CA PRO A 96 -9.85 -6.36 -12.35
C PRO A 96 -11.34 -6.69 -12.33
N ALA A 97 -12.08 -6.22 -11.32
CA ALA A 97 -13.53 -6.45 -11.23
C ALA A 97 -14.31 -5.77 -12.36
N ARG A 98 -13.91 -4.56 -12.76
CA ARG A 98 -14.50 -3.85 -13.92
C ARG A 98 -14.25 -4.62 -15.22
N VAL A 99 -13.03 -5.11 -15.44
CA VAL A 99 -12.68 -5.93 -16.61
C VAL A 99 -13.49 -7.22 -16.64
N GLN A 100 -13.62 -7.91 -15.51
CA GLN A 100 -14.43 -9.12 -15.40
C GLN A 100 -15.90 -8.86 -15.76
N ARG A 101 -16.51 -7.81 -15.21
CA ARG A 101 -17.88 -7.42 -15.54
C ARG A 101 -18.05 -7.09 -17.02
N ALA A 102 -17.10 -6.37 -17.62
CA ALA A 102 -17.14 -6.05 -19.05
C ALA A 102 -17.02 -7.29 -19.95
N ARG A 103 -16.34 -8.34 -19.50
CA ARG A 103 -16.26 -9.64 -20.19
C ARG A 103 -17.54 -10.47 -20.06
N LEU A 104 -18.20 -10.42 -18.90
CA LEU A 104 -19.44 -11.16 -18.61
C LEU A 104 -20.70 -10.48 -19.16
N GLY A 105 -20.66 -9.16 -19.40
CA GLY A 105 -21.75 -8.39 -20.01
C GLY A 105 -21.73 -8.40 -21.55
N ARG A 106 -20.92 -9.28 -22.15
CA ARG A 106 -21.00 -9.69 -23.55
C ARG A 106 -21.48 -11.14 -23.59
#